data_AF-A0A1F6G5R8-F1
#
_entry.id   AF-A0A1F6G5R8-F1
#
_cell.length_a   1.000
_cell.length_b   1.000
_cell.length_c   1.000
_cell.angle_alpha   90.00
_cell.angle_beta   90.00
_cell.angle_gamma   90.00
#
_symmetry.space_group_name_H-M   'P 1'
#
loop_
_entity.id
_entity.type
_entity.pdbx_description
1 polymer ?
#
loop_
_entity_poly.entity_id
_entity_poly.type
_entity_poly.pdbx_seq_one_letter_code
_entity_poly.pdbx_strand_id
1 'polypeptide(L)'
;MKEKEPQGFEPVPFDPQEFFQDADFAEAYAARKPIFELRHQLLAARKKQGLSQERIAEIMGTKKGNISRLERLDENSLPNLKTLIRYAHAIGGHIEFQFVDDQAVGSENI
;
A
#
# COMPACT_ATOMS: atom_id res chain seq x y z
N MET A 1 36.34 18.45 24.59
CA MET A 1 35.65 17.28 24.02
C MET A 1 35.89 17.35 22.52
N LYS A 2 36.47 16.32 21.88
CA LYS A 2 36.72 16.35 20.43
C LYS A 2 35.39 16.05 19.72
N GLU A 3 34.86 17.02 18.98
CA GLU A 3 33.74 16.81 18.07
C GLU A 3 34.17 15.76 17.05
N LYS A 4 33.46 14.62 16.99
CA LYS A 4 33.60 13.67 15.90
C LYS A 4 32.92 14.30 14.69
N GLU A 5 33.65 14.52 13.61
CA GLU A 5 33.04 14.88 12.34
C GLU A 5 31.99 13.83 11.97
N PRO A 6 30.80 14.22 11.49
CA PRO A 6 29.78 13.27 11.08
C PRO A 6 30.34 12.48 9.90
N GLN A 7 30.49 11.17 10.09
CA GLN A 7 30.88 10.23 9.06
C GLN A 7 29.95 10.44 7.86
N GLY A 8 30.52 10.82 6.70
CA GLY A 8 29.75 11.16 5.51
C GLY A 8 28.81 10.05 5.09
N PHE A 9 27.61 10.40 4.64
CA PHE A 9 26.66 9.44 4.07
C PHE A 9 27.12 9.06 2.66
N GLU A 10 27.60 7.83 2.50
CA GLU A 10 27.90 7.22 1.19
C GLU A 10 26.73 6.29 0.79
N PRO A 11 25.80 6.74 -0.07
CA PRO A 11 24.72 5.89 -0.53
C PRO A 11 25.26 4.78 -1.44
N VAL A 12 24.84 3.55 -1.16
CA VAL A 12 25.05 2.43 -2.08
C VAL A 12 23.97 2.49 -3.17
N PRO A 13 24.32 2.26 -4.45
CA PRO A 13 23.33 2.13 -5.51
C PRO A 13 22.30 1.06 -5.17
N PHE A 14 21.01 1.38 -5.32
CA PHE A 14 19.91 0.44 -5.09
C PHE A 14 19.31 0.05 -6.44
N ASP A 15 19.52 -1.21 -6.84
CA ASP A 15 18.79 -1.82 -7.96
C ASP A 15 17.77 -2.83 -7.41
N PRO A 16 16.46 -2.54 -7.45
CA PRO A 16 15.42 -3.47 -7.02
C PRO A 16 15.45 -4.80 -7.77
N GLN A 17 15.95 -4.84 -9.01
CA GLN A 17 15.88 -6.00 -9.88
C GLN A 17 16.78 -7.13 -9.40
N GLU A 18 17.90 -6.80 -8.73
CA GLU A 18 18.83 -7.79 -8.18
C GLU A 18 18.16 -8.69 -7.14
N PHE A 19 17.20 -8.16 -6.37
CA PHE A 19 16.49 -8.93 -5.33
C PHE A 19 15.50 -9.95 -5.90
N PHE A 20 14.97 -9.73 -7.10
CA PHE A 20 14.04 -10.68 -7.73
C PHE A 20 14.71 -11.95 -8.25
N GLN A 21 16.05 -12.04 -8.20
CA GLN A 21 16.79 -13.27 -8.46
C GLN A 21 16.68 -14.27 -7.30
N ASP A 22 16.35 -13.79 -6.10
CA ASP A 22 16.08 -14.61 -4.91
C ASP A 22 14.62 -15.08 -4.94
N ALA A 23 14.41 -16.40 -4.90
CA ALA A 23 13.09 -17.00 -5.00
C ALA A 23 12.20 -16.68 -3.79
N ASP A 24 12.76 -16.65 -2.58
CA ASP A 24 12.03 -16.35 -1.35
C ASP A 24 11.57 -14.88 -1.37
N PHE A 25 12.43 -13.98 -1.86
CA PHE A 25 12.06 -12.58 -2.07
C PHE A 25 10.95 -12.44 -3.11
N ALA A 26 11.07 -13.11 -4.26
CA ALA A 26 10.09 -13.03 -5.34
C ALA A 26 8.71 -13.53 -4.91
N GLU A 27 8.66 -14.66 -4.17
CA GLU A 27 7.42 -15.21 -3.63
C GLU A 27 6.80 -14.28 -2.58
N ALA A 28 7.58 -13.81 -1.61
CA ALA A 28 7.11 -12.88 -0.59
C ALA A 28 6.63 -11.54 -1.20
N TYR A 29 7.29 -11.07 -2.26
CA TYR A 29 6.85 -9.88 -3.00
C TYR A 29 5.53 -10.14 -3.73
N ALA A 30 5.40 -11.26 -4.44
CA ALA A 30 4.21 -11.62 -5.19
C ALA A 30 2.98 -11.72 -4.26
N ALA A 31 3.11 -12.35 -3.09
CA ALA A 31 2.05 -12.44 -2.09
C ALA A 31 1.56 -11.07 -1.58
N ARG A 32 2.45 -10.07 -1.56
CA ARG A 32 2.16 -8.71 -1.04
C ARG A 32 1.76 -7.70 -2.12
N LYS A 33 2.04 -8.02 -3.39
CA LYS A 33 1.79 -7.16 -4.54
C LYS A 33 0.37 -6.57 -4.55
N PRO A 34 -0.72 -7.32 -4.30
CA PRO A 34 -2.07 -6.75 -4.30
C PRO A 34 -2.26 -5.61 -3.29
N ILE A 35 -1.66 -5.74 -2.10
CA ILE A 35 -1.74 -4.72 -1.05
C ILE A 35 -0.95 -3.46 -1.44
N PHE A 36 0.24 -3.63 -2.02
CA PHE A 36 1.03 -2.49 -2.51
C PHE A 36 0.31 -1.75 -3.64
N GLU A 37 -0.28 -2.48 -4.59
CA GLU A 37 -1.03 -1.88 -5.69
C GLU A 37 -2.24 -1.10 -5.17
N LEU A 38 -3.05 -1.69 -4.28
CA LEU A 38 -4.18 -0.99 -3.66
C LEU A 38 -3.71 0.28 -2.93
N ARG A 39 -2.62 0.19 -2.16
CA ARG A 39 -2.05 1.33 -1.44
C ARG A 39 -1.69 2.46 -2.38
N HIS A 40 -0.97 2.15 -3.46
CA HIS A 40 -0.56 3.12 -4.47
C HIS A 40 -1.75 3.78 -5.14
N GLN A 41 -2.79 3.01 -5.51
CA GLN A 41 -4.00 3.53 -6.13
C GLN A 41 -4.75 4.50 -5.21
N LEU A 42 -4.99 4.12 -3.95
CA LEU A 42 -5.70 4.98 -2.98
C LEU A 42 -4.94 6.28 -2.71
N LEU A 43 -3.62 6.18 -2.51
CA LEU A 43 -2.77 7.36 -2.26
C LEU A 43 -2.73 8.30 -3.47
N ALA A 44 -2.60 7.74 -4.68
CA ALA A 44 -2.60 8.50 -5.92
C ALA A 44 -3.95 9.18 -6.16
N ALA A 45 -5.06 8.46 -5.93
CA ALA A 45 -6.41 9.00 -6.08
C ALA A 45 -6.67 10.17 -5.12
N ARG A 46 -6.29 10.05 -3.84
CA ARG A 46 -6.39 11.19 -2.90
C ARG A 46 -5.57 12.38 -3.38
N LYS A 47 -4.30 12.15 -3.78
CA LYS A 47 -3.41 13.21 -4.25
C LYS A 47 -3.93 13.89 -5.51
N LYS A 48 -4.52 13.14 -6.44
CA LYS A 48 -5.15 13.66 -7.67
C LYS A 48 -6.27 14.65 -7.37
N GLN A 49 -7.00 14.46 -6.26
CA GLN A 49 -8.03 15.38 -5.79
C GLN A 49 -7.49 16.57 -5.00
N GLY A 50 -6.17 16.67 -4.79
CA GLY A 50 -5.55 17.75 -4.01
C GLY A 50 -5.86 17.69 -2.51
N LEU A 51 -6.35 16.56 -2.00
CA LEU A 51 -6.79 16.44 -0.61
C LEU A 51 -5.63 16.04 0.30
N SER A 52 -5.44 16.75 1.41
CA SER A 52 -4.48 16.35 2.47
C SER A 52 -5.04 15.21 3.34
N GLN A 53 -4.19 14.60 4.16
CA GLN A 53 -4.63 13.58 5.12
C GLN A 53 -5.56 14.18 6.19
N GLU A 54 -5.29 15.42 6.60
CA GLU A 54 -6.15 16.19 7.49
C GLU A 54 -7.51 16.42 6.88
N ARG A 55 -7.56 16.83 5.60
CA ARG A 55 -8.82 17.13 4.93
C ARG A 55 -9.70 15.88 4.79
N ILE A 56 -9.12 14.74 4.43
CA ILE A 56 -9.88 13.48 4.40
C ILE A 56 -10.31 13.04 5.81
N ALA A 57 -9.49 13.29 6.82
CA ALA A 57 -9.84 12.97 8.20
C ALA A 57 -11.10 13.74 8.65
N GLU A 58 -11.20 15.03 8.31
CA GLU A 58 -12.40 15.85 8.54
C GLU A 58 -13.62 15.28 7.83
N ILE A 59 -13.50 14.98 6.53
CA ILE A 59 -14.61 14.42 5.72
C ILE A 59 -15.11 13.10 6.30
N MET A 60 -14.19 12.24 6.76
CA MET A 60 -14.53 10.93 7.31
C MET A 60 -14.94 10.96 8.79
N GLY A 61 -14.82 12.12 9.45
CA GLY A 61 -15.09 12.27 10.89
C GLY A 61 -14.10 11.47 11.75
N THR A 62 -12.82 11.52 11.43
CA THR A 62 -11.75 10.76 12.12
C THR A 62 -10.51 11.63 12.35
N LYS A 63 -9.47 11.06 12.97
CA LYS A 63 -8.20 11.76 13.22
C LYS A 63 -7.22 11.56 12.06
N LYS A 64 -6.37 12.55 11.76
CA LYS A 64 -5.28 12.45 10.76
C LYS A 64 -4.46 11.17 10.92
N GLY A 65 -4.10 10.80 12.16
CA GLY A 65 -3.35 9.57 12.44
C GLY A 65 -4.07 8.29 11.99
N ASN A 66 -5.41 8.26 12.00
CA ASN A 66 -6.18 7.13 11.50
C ASN A 66 -6.12 7.06 9.97
N ILE A 67 -6.16 8.20 9.26
CA ILE A 67 -5.97 8.27 7.81
C ILE A 67 -4.54 7.85 7.43
N SER A 68 -3.54 8.32 8.17
CA SER A 68 -2.15 7.92 7.98
C SER A 68 -1.97 6.40 8.11
N ARG A 69 -2.58 5.77 9.13
CA ARG A 69 -2.56 4.30 9.28
C ARG A 69 -3.31 3.59 8.15
N LEU A 70 -4.47 4.10 7.74
CA LEU A 70 -5.25 3.56 6.62
C LEU A 70 -4.43 3.56 5.32
N GLU A 71 -3.75 4.65 5.00
CA GLU A 71 -2.93 4.80 3.78
C GLU A 71 -1.60 4.02 3.82
N ARG A 72 -1.21 3.50 4.98
CA ARG A 72 -0.05 2.61 5.09
C ARG A 72 -0.34 1.20 4.61
N LEU A 73 -1.60 0.73 4.78
CA LEU A 73 -2.03 -0.65 4.52
C LEU A 73 -0.99 -1.67 5.05
N ASP A 74 -0.74 -1.63 6.35
CA ASP A 74 0.14 -2.56 7.05
C ASP A 74 -0.58 -3.92 7.23
N GLU A 75 0.09 -5.03 6.93
CA GLU A 75 -0.43 -6.39 7.07
C GLU A 75 -0.97 -6.66 8.49
N ASN A 76 -0.33 -6.10 9.50
CA ASN A 76 -0.75 -6.29 10.90
C ASN A 76 -1.97 -5.42 11.28
N SER A 77 -2.37 -4.48 10.44
CA SER A 77 -3.42 -3.50 10.75
C SER A 77 -4.17 -3.07 9.49
N LEU A 78 -4.60 -4.03 8.68
CA LEU A 78 -5.39 -3.73 7.49
C LEU A 78 -6.76 -3.16 7.89
N PRO A 79 -7.20 -2.05 7.27
CA PRO A 79 -8.55 -1.55 7.43
C PRO A 79 -9.55 -2.56 6.87
N ASN A 80 -10.71 -2.69 7.52
CA ASN A 80 -11.78 -3.51 6.97
C ASN A 80 -12.34 -2.92 5.67
N LEU A 81 -13.03 -3.77 4.90
CA LEU A 81 -13.62 -3.42 3.62
C LEU A 81 -14.55 -2.19 3.70
N LYS A 82 -15.39 -2.11 4.74
CA LYS A 82 -16.29 -0.98 4.98
C LYS A 82 -15.52 0.35 5.10
N THR A 83 -14.36 0.32 5.74
CA THR A 83 -13.50 1.49 5.92
C THR A 83 -12.85 1.91 4.61
N LEU A 84 -12.39 0.94 3.81
CA LEU A 84 -11.83 1.21 2.47
C LEU A 84 -12.87 1.83 1.54
N ILE A 85 -14.08 1.27 1.49
CA ILE A 85 -15.20 1.81 0.67
C ILE A 85 -15.54 3.24 1.10
N ARG A 86 -15.66 3.50 2.41
CA ARG A 86 -15.90 4.87 2.92
C ARG A 86 -14.78 5.84 2.56
N TYR A 87 -13.53 5.40 2.63
CA TYR A 87 -12.38 6.22 2.24
C TYR A 87 -12.41 6.55 0.75
N ALA A 88 -12.66 5.55 -0.11
CA ALA A 88 -12.80 5.76 -1.55
C ALA A 88 -13.90 6.77 -1.90
N HIS A 89 -15.06 6.68 -1.23
CA HIS A 89 -16.12 7.68 -1.40
C HIS A 89 -15.71 9.07 -0.89
N ALA A 90 -14.98 9.15 0.24
CA ALA A 90 -14.51 10.43 0.78
C ALA A 90 -13.50 11.14 -0.14
N ILE A 91 -12.75 10.39 -0.96
CA ILE A 91 -11.87 10.94 -2.01
C ILE A 91 -12.59 11.10 -3.35
N GLY A 92 -13.91 10.92 -3.43
CA GLY A 92 -14.69 11.12 -4.66
C GLY A 92 -14.59 9.99 -5.68
N GLY A 93 -14.30 8.77 -5.25
CA GLY A 93 -14.31 7.56 -6.07
C GLY A 93 -15.14 6.42 -5.47
N HIS A 94 -14.99 5.24 -6.03
CA HIS A 94 -15.53 3.98 -5.53
C HIS A 94 -14.52 2.85 -5.78
N ILE A 95 -14.68 1.73 -5.09
CA ILE A 95 -13.86 0.53 -5.29
C ILE A 95 -14.69 -0.47 -6.09
N GLU A 96 -14.10 -1.00 -7.15
CA GLU A 96 -14.61 -2.17 -7.88
C GLU A 96 -13.73 -3.37 -7.55
N PHE A 97 -14.35 -4.54 -7.43
CA PHE A 97 -13.65 -5.80 -7.19
C PHE A 97 -13.73 -6.66 -8.43
N GLN A 98 -12.58 -7.14 -8.86
CA GLN A 98 -12.47 -8.21 -9.84
C GLN A 98 -11.88 -9.42 -9.13
N PHE A 99 -12.61 -10.52 -9.14
CA PHE A 99 -12.05 -11.81 -8.79
C PHE A 99 -11.34 -12.37 -10.01
N VAL A 100 -10.08 -12.75 -9.83
CA VAL A 100 -9.27 -13.40 -10.86
C VAL A 100 -8.95 -14.79 -10.34
N ASP A 101 -9.26 -15.80 -11.14
CA ASP A 101 -8.84 -17.17 -10.87
C ASP A 101 -7.38 -17.32 -11.32
N ASP A 102 -6.48 -17.64 -10.38
CA ASP A 102 -5.06 -17.76 -10.67
C ASP A 102 -4.76 -19.00 -11.54
N GLN A 103 -5.59 -20.04 -11.50
CA GLN A 103 -5.78 -21.13 -12.46
C GLN A 103 -6.78 -22.13 -11.86
N ALA A 104 -7.74 -22.57 -12.68
CA ALA A 104 -8.78 -23.53 -12.35
C ALA A 104 -8.26 -24.69 -11.49
N VAL A 105 -8.86 -24.87 -10.32
CA VAL A 105 -8.80 -26.14 -9.58
C VAL A 105 -9.07 -27.25 -10.60
N GLY A 106 -8.09 -28.13 -10.77
CA GLY A 106 -7.97 -29.05 -11.89
C GLY A 106 -9.29 -29.65 -12.36
N SER A 107 -9.55 -29.52 -13.66
CA SER A 107 -10.43 -30.43 -14.37
C SER A 107 -9.74 -31.80 -14.44
N GLU A 108 -9.75 -32.54 -13.34
CA GLU A 108 -9.60 -33.99 -13.38
C GLU A 108 -11.00 -34.62 -13.23
N ASN A 109 -11.58 -34.91 -14.40
CA ASN A 109 -12.56 -35.95 -14.73
C ASN A 109 -13.50 -36.47 -13.62
N ILE A 110 -14.80 -36.17 -13.77
CA ILE A 110 -15.88 -37.14 -13.48
C ILE A 110 -16.42 -37.65 -14.81
#